data_AF-A0A8J8KLW8-F1
#
_entry.id   AF-A0A8J8KLW8-F1
#
_cell.length_a   1.000
_cell.length_b   1.000
_cell.length_c   1.000
_cell.angle_alpha   90.00
_cell.angle_beta   90.00
_cell.angle_gamma   90.00
#
_symmetry.space_group_name_H-M   'P 1'
#
loop_
_entity.id
_entity.type
_entity.pdbx_description
1 polymer ?
#
loop_
_entity_poly.entity_id
_entity_poly.type
_entity_poly.pdbx_seq_one_letter_code
_entity_poly.pdbx_strand_id
1 'polypeptide(L)'
;MSAIAVTNDSAGWLVLWIEPYGEDRWLRTGETFVVRTDYSGDEPPFTIQYWVNTDDRAAGIENVTVVVNEGFYQGVLDSEGGVVECGHQRPAEIVAKWQAVIRRLQSGR
;
A
#
# COMPACT_ATOMS: atom_id res chain seq x y z
N MET A 1 -20.62 -4.99 -0.50
CA MET A 1 -19.23 -5.00 -0.01
C MET A 1 -18.35 -5.57 -1.10
N SER A 2 -17.29 -4.84 -1.41
CA SER A 2 -16.33 -5.18 -2.45
C SER A 2 -14.94 -5.33 -1.84
N ALA A 3 -14.12 -6.18 -2.45
CA ALA A 3 -12.77 -6.44 -2.00
C ALA A 3 -11.85 -6.74 -3.17
N ILE A 4 -10.56 -6.39 -3.02
CA ILE A 4 -9.51 -6.74 -3.98
C ILE A 4 -8.30 -7.30 -3.24
N ALA A 5 -7.81 -8.45 -3.72
CA ALA A 5 -6.62 -9.09 -3.19
C ALA A 5 -5.39 -8.62 -3.98
N VAL A 6 -4.31 -8.33 -3.25
CA VAL A 6 -2.99 -7.97 -3.78
C VAL A 6 -2.00 -8.97 -3.22
N THR A 7 -1.38 -9.76 -4.09
CA THR A 7 -0.34 -10.72 -3.73
C THR A 7 1.01 -10.23 -4.22
N ASN A 8 2.03 -10.32 -3.37
CA ASN A 8 3.39 -10.05 -3.76
C ASN A 8 4.09 -11.30 -4.29
N ASP A 9 4.06 -11.52 -5.60
CA ASP A 9 4.83 -12.58 -6.27
C ASP A 9 6.24 -12.12 -6.73
N SER A 10 6.65 -10.90 -6.36
CA SER A 10 8.00 -10.42 -6.65
C SER A 10 9.04 -11.07 -5.74
N ALA A 11 10.30 -11.07 -6.15
CA ALA A 11 11.41 -11.58 -5.35
C ALA A 11 11.79 -10.70 -4.14
N GLY A 12 11.18 -9.51 -4.03
CA GLY A 12 11.51 -8.51 -3.02
C GLY A 12 10.27 -8.00 -2.30
N TRP A 13 10.36 -6.77 -1.80
CA TRP A 13 9.24 -6.10 -1.14
C TRP A 13 8.25 -5.56 -2.16
N LEU A 14 6.97 -5.61 -1.84
CA LEU A 14 5.94 -4.84 -2.53
C LEU A 14 5.36 -3.81 -1.57
N VAL A 15 5.40 -2.53 -1.94
CA VAL A 15 4.66 -1.48 -1.26
C VAL A 15 3.28 -1.39 -1.87
N LEU A 16 2.27 -1.68 -1.07
CA LEU A 16 0.86 -1.45 -1.37
C LEU A 16 0.44 -0.11 -0.77
N TRP A 17 0.14 0.86 -1.63
CA TRP A 17 -0.43 2.15 -1.28
C TRP A 17 -1.95 2.14 -1.44
N ILE A 18 -2.65 2.83 -0.54
CA ILE A 18 -4.10 2.98 -0.52
C ILE A 18 -4.44 4.46 -0.66
N GLU A 19 -5.01 4.82 -1.81
CA GLU A 19 -5.44 6.19 -2.10
C GLU A 19 -6.97 6.28 -2.10
N PRO A 20 -7.56 7.43 -1.68
CA PRO A 20 -6.93 8.72 -1.34
C PRO A 20 -6.46 8.83 0.13
N TYR A 21 -6.33 7.72 0.85
CA TYR A 21 -6.10 7.73 2.31
C TYR A 21 -4.63 7.97 2.70
N GLY A 22 -3.70 7.94 1.73
CA GLY A 22 -2.27 8.13 1.98
C GLY A 22 -1.67 7.07 2.90
N GLU A 23 -2.22 5.84 2.87
CA GLU A 23 -1.73 4.73 3.70
C GLU A 23 -0.90 3.73 2.88
N ASP A 24 0.05 3.06 3.52
CA ASP A 24 0.86 2.00 2.91
C ASP A 24 0.90 0.72 3.76
N ARG A 25 1.15 -0.42 3.10
CA ARG A 25 1.54 -1.70 3.69
C ARG A 25 2.69 -2.30 2.89
N TRP A 26 3.59 -2.99 3.57
CA TRP A 26 4.74 -3.66 2.94
C TRP A 26 4.54 -5.16 3.00
N LEU A 27 4.51 -5.79 1.83
CA LEU A 27 4.31 -7.23 1.68
C LEU A 27 5.65 -7.89 1.40
N ARG A 28 5.96 -8.96 2.13
CA ARG A 28 7.01 -9.91 1.74
C ARG A 28 6.56 -10.75 0.56
N THR A 29 7.52 -11.38 -0.12
CA THR A 29 7.25 -12.37 -1.15
C THR A 29 6.30 -13.45 -0.63
N GLY A 30 5.22 -13.71 -1.37
CA GLY A 30 4.17 -14.67 -1.06
C GLY A 30 3.07 -14.17 -0.12
N GLU A 31 3.19 -12.96 0.46
CA GLU A 31 2.10 -12.39 1.26
C GLU A 31 0.97 -11.86 0.36
N THR A 32 -0.27 -11.96 0.88
CA THR A 32 -1.47 -11.43 0.25
C THR A 32 -2.22 -10.54 1.24
N PHE A 33 -2.58 -9.33 0.80
CA PHE A 33 -3.48 -8.44 1.52
C PHE A 33 -4.76 -8.17 0.75
N VAL A 34 -5.86 -7.98 1.46
CA VAL A 34 -7.20 -7.75 0.92
C VAL A 34 -7.68 -6.36 1.32
N VAL A 35 -7.83 -5.47 0.34
CA VAL A 35 -8.39 -4.12 0.54
C VAL A 35 -9.91 -4.20 0.43
N ARG A 36 -10.64 -3.58 1.37
CA ARG A 36 -12.11 -3.68 1.44
C ARG A 36 -12.80 -2.33 1.40
N THR A 37 -13.97 -2.30 0.78
CA THR A 37 -14.93 -1.20 0.88
C THR A 37 -16.33 -1.76 1.14
N ASP A 38 -17.21 -0.94 1.71
CA ASP A 38 -18.62 -1.34 1.91
C ASP A 38 -19.44 -1.33 0.61
N TYR A 39 -18.90 -0.80 -0.49
CA TYR A 39 -19.58 -0.64 -1.77
C TYR A 39 -20.21 -1.93 -2.29
N SER A 40 -21.39 -1.84 -2.90
CA SER A 40 -22.13 -2.99 -3.46
C SER A 40 -22.81 -2.68 -4.79
N GLY A 41 -22.45 -1.58 -5.44
CA GLY A 41 -22.96 -1.23 -6.76
C GLY A 41 -22.17 -1.87 -7.89
N ASP A 42 -22.52 -1.51 -9.12
CA ASP A 42 -21.97 -2.12 -10.33
C ASP A 42 -20.70 -1.41 -10.85
N GLU A 43 -20.39 -0.20 -10.36
CA GLU A 43 -19.19 0.53 -10.79
C GLU A 43 -17.91 -0.09 -10.22
N PRO A 44 -16.76 -0.02 -10.92
CA PRO A 44 -15.50 -0.54 -10.41
C PRO A 44 -15.05 0.19 -9.13
N PRO A 45 -15.06 -0.47 -7.96
CA PRO A 45 -14.78 0.21 -6.69
C PRO A 45 -13.29 0.51 -6.48
N PHE A 46 -12.42 -0.10 -7.29
CA PHE A 46 -10.98 0.04 -7.21
C PHE A 46 -10.36 0.30 -8.58
N THR A 47 -9.34 1.16 -8.61
CA THR A 47 -8.39 1.27 -9.73
C THR A 47 -7.02 0.78 -9.26
N ILE A 48 -6.36 -0.06 -10.03
CA ILE A 48 -4.98 -0.49 -9.75
C ILE A 48 -4.00 0.33 -10.58
N GLN A 49 -2.99 0.89 -9.93
CA GLN A 49 -1.93 1.63 -10.57
C GLN A 49 -0.58 1.03 -10.19
N TYR A 50 0.26 0.75 -11.20
CA TYR A 50 1.64 0.34 -11.01
C TYR A 50 2.53 1.53 -11.30
N TRP A 51 3.57 1.71 -10.49
CA TRP A 51 4.59 2.72 -10.77
C TRP A 51 5.99 2.14 -10.66
N VAL A 52 6.78 2.51 -11.65
CA VAL A 52 8.18 2.16 -11.73
C VAL A 52 8.99 3.31 -11.14
N ASN A 53 9.60 3.07 -10.00
CA ASN A 53 10.69 3.90 -9.50
C ASN A 53 11.98 3.10 -9.63
N THR A 54 12.90 3.59 -10.47
CA THR A 54 14.18 2.91 -10.75
C THR A 54 15.01 2.68 -9.49
N ASP A 55 15.00 3.65 -8.55
CA ASP A 55 15.77 3.54 -7.31
C ASP A 55 15.16 2.50 -6.37
N ASP A 56 13.84 2.51 -6.21
CA ASP A 56 13.13 1.51 -5.39
C ASP A 56 13.32 0.11 -5.98
N ARG A 57 13.20 -0.03 -7.30
CA ARG A 57 13.39 -1.31 -7.98
C ARG A 57 14.81 -1.83 -7.87
N ALA A 58 15.81 -0.95 -7.97
CA ALA A 58 17.21 -1.30 -7.73
C ALA A 58 17.44 -1.75 -6.27
N ALA A 59 16.64 -1.25 -5.33
CA ALA A 59 16.62 -1.68 -3.93
C ALA A 59 15.74 -2.94 -3.69
N GLY A 60 15.18 -3.56 -4.73
CA GLY A 60 14.32 -4.73 -4.61
C GLY A 60 12.92 -4.42 -4.08
N ILE A 61 12.44 -3.20 -4.31
CA ILE A 61 11.12 -2.73 -3.89
C ILE A 61 10.27 -2.46 -5.13
N GLU A 62 9.20 -3.22 -5.28
CA GLU A 62 8.14 -2.98 -6.26
C GLU A 62 7.01 -2.18 -5.62
N ASN A 63 6.19 -1.52 -6.43
CA ASN A 63 5.13 -0.66 -5.92
C ASN A 63 3.81 -0.83 -6.69
N VAL A 64 2.70 -0.81 -5.93
CA VAL A 64 1.34 -0.82 -6.45
C VAL A 64 0.45 0.10 -5.61
N THR A 65 -0.54 0.70 -6.26
CA THR A 65 -1.64 1.40 -5.58
C THR A 65 -2.97 0.82 -5.90
N VAL A 66 -3.76 0.69 -4.84
CA VAL A 66 -5.20 0.51 -4.92
C VAL A 66 -5.83 1.88 -4.64
N VAL A 67 -6.40 2.49 -5.68
CA VAL A 67 -7.25 3.67 -5.52
C VAL A 67 -8.66 3.19 -5.22
N VAL A 68 -9.21 3.60 -4.08
CA VAL A 68 -10.60 3.36 -3.70
C VAL A 68 -11.45 4.44 -4.35
N ASN A 69 -12.27 4.06 -5.34
CA ASN A 69 -13.13 4.99 -6.06
C ASN A 69 -14.51 5.11 -5.41
N GLU A 70 -15.03 4.01 -4.83
CA GLU A 70 -16.42 3.90 -4.41
C GLU A 70 -16.58 3.25 -3.02
N GLY A 71 -17.61 3.71 -2.31
CA GLY A 71 -17.93 3.30 -0.95
C GLY A 71 -16.93 3.81 0.10
N PHE A 72 -17.18 3.42 1.35
CA PHE A 72 -16.30 3.71 2.46
C PHE A 72 -15.21 2.64 2.58
N TYR A 73 -13.95 3.08 2.66
CA TYR A 73 -12.80 2.22 2.93
C TYR A 73 -12.90 1.57 4.31
N GLN A 74 -12.90 0.24 4.34
CA GLN A 74 -13.07 -0.57 5.55
C GLN A 74 -11.74 -1.13 6.08
N GLY A 75 -10.61 -0.73 5.52
CA GLY A 75 -9.29 -1.21 5.91
C GLY A 75 -8.71 -2.32 5.02
N VAL A 76 -7.59 -2.86 5.47
CA VAL A 76 -6.83 -3.93 4.81
C VAL A 76 -6.75 -5.14 5.74
N LEU A 77 -6.97 -6.33 5.20
CA LEU A 77 -6.84 -7.59 5.93
C LEU A 77 -5.71 -8.47 5.37
N ASP A 78 -5.16 -9.35 6.19
CA ASP A 78 -4.29 -10.45 5.75
C ASP A 78 -5.13 -11.64 5.23
N SER A 79 -4.44 -12.70 4.78
CA SER A 79 -5.08 -13.92 4.27
C SER A 79 -5.89 -14.69 5.33
N GLU A 80 -5.65 -14.43 6.62
CA GLU A 80 -6.35 -15.03 7.76
C GLU A 80 -7.53 -14.15 8.23
N GLY A 81 -7.70 -12.96 7.63
CA GLY A 81 -8.73 -11.99 7.98
C GLY A 81 -8.35 -11.04 9.12
N GLY A 82 -7.08 -11.03 9.55
CA GLY A 82 -6.54 -10.10 10.54
C GLY A 82 -6.36 -8.70 9.96
N VAL A 83 -6.60 -7.65 10.76
CA VAL A 83 -6.44 -6.26 10.32
C VAL A 83 -4.96 -5.91 10.18
N VAL A 84 -4.62 -5.31 9.05
CA VAL A 84 -3.26 -4.85 8.73
C VAL A 84 -3.25 -3.33 8.74
N GLU A 85 -2.58 -2.76 9.75
CA GLU A 85 -2.48 -1.32 9.97
C GLU A 85 -1.53 -0.62 8.99
N CYS A 86 -1.66 0.70 8.88
CA CYS A 86 -0.77 1.52 8.06
C CYS A 86 0.68 1.44 8.54
N GLY A 87 1.61 1.32 7.59
CA GLY A 87 3.03 1.12 7.85
C GLY A 87 3.39 -0.30 8.31
N HIS A 88 2.49 -1.27 8.20
CA HIS A 88 2.80 -2.68 8.49
C HIS A 88 4.05 -3.11 7.72
N GLN A 89 4.99 -3.72 8.45
CA GLN A 89 6.30 -4.18 7.97
C GLN A 89 7.16 -3.13 7.25
N ARG A 90 6.84 -1.83 7.35
CA ARG A 90 7.66 -0.78 6.73
C ARG A 90 9.10 -0.86 7.26
N PRO A 91 10.12 -1.03 6.40
CA PRO A 91 11.50 -1.14 6.85
C PRO A 91 11.96 0.10 7.62
N ALA A 92 12.70 -0.10 8.72
CA ALA A 92 13.15 0.99 9.60
C ALA A 92 14.03 2.03 8.87
N GLU A 93 14.83 1.59 7.90
CA GLU A 93 15.62 2.46 7.03
C GLU A 93 14.78 3.38 6.14
N ILE A 94 13.64 2.89 5.65
CA ILE A 94 12.68 3.69 4.88
C ILE A 94 12.00 4.71 5.78
N VAL A 95 11.59 4.30 6.99
CA VAL A 95 11.07 5.22 8.02
C VAL A 95 12.08 6.34 8.29
N ALA A 96 13.35 5.99 8.50
CA ALA A 96 14.40 6.97 8.77
C ALA A 96 14.61 7.93 7.59
N LYS A 97 14.63 7.43 6.35
CA LYS A 97 14.74 8.22 5.12
C LYS A 97 13.58 9.22 5.01
N TRP A 98 12.34 8.78 5.19
CA TRP A 98 11.16 9.65 5.09
C TRP A 98 11.12 10.70 6.21
N GLN A 99 11.47 10.33 7.44
CA GLN A 99 11.56 11.27 8.55
C GLN A 99 12.63 12.35 8.31
N ALA A 100 13.75 12.00 7.68
CA ALA A 100 14.77 12.98 7.28
C ALA A 100 14.24 13.94 6.20
N VAL A 101 13.49 13.45 5.21
CA VAL A 101 12.84 14.29 4.19
C VAL A 101 11.83 15.24 4.82
N ILE A 102 10.93 14.73 5.66
CA ILE A 102 9.92 15.55 6.35
C ILE A 102 10.59 16.65 7.17
N ARG A 103 11.62 16.31 7.97
CA ARG A 103 12.37 17.31 8.75
C ARG A 103 12.99 18.38 7.86
N ARG A 104 13.58 18.00 6.73
CA ARG A 104 14.17 18.95 5.77
C ARG A 104 13.12 19.88 5.17
N LEU A 105 11.94 19.35 4.83
CA LEU A 105 10.83 20.15 4.32
C LEU A 105 10.28 21.12 5.38
N GLN A 106 10.31 20.74 6.65
CA GLN A 106 9.89 21.58 7.77
C GLN A 106 10.93 22.62 8.18
N SER A 107 12.23 22.33 8.07
CA SER A 107 13.32 23.26 8.42
C SER A 107 13.63 24.31 7.34
N GLY A 108 13.02 24.17 6.14
CA GLY A 108 13.16 25.10 5.03
C GLY A 108 12.08 26.20 5.00
N ARG A 109 11.33 26.39 6.08
CA ARG A 109 10.46 27.57 6.32
C ARG A 109 11.11 28.52 7.30
#